data_AF-A0A2M7IZG5-F1
#
_entry.id   AF-A0A2M7IZG5-F1
#
_cell.length_a   1.000
_cell.length_b   1.000
_cell.length_c   1.000
_cell.angle_alpha   90.00
_cell.angle_beta   90.00
_cell.angle_gamma   90.00
#
_symmetry.space_group_name_H-M   'P 1'
#
loop_
_entity.id
_entity.type
_entity.pdbx_description
1 polymer ?
#
loop_
_entity_poly.entity_id
_entity_poly.type
_entity_poly.pdbx_seq_one_letter_code
_entity_poly.pdbx_strand_id
1 'polypeptide(L)' 'MFLSRVKLIRLVAFDVDGVMTDGGLYLSDSGEEFKRFNSLDGHGIKMLR' A
#
# COMPACT_ATOMS: atom_id res chain seq x y z
N MET A 1 4.77 3.84 24.46
CA MET A 1 5.70 4.74 23.73
C MET A 1 5.31 4.94 22.26
N PHE A 2 4.87 3.91 21.51
CA PHE A 2 4.45 4.06 20.10
C PHE A 2 3.09 4.72 19.92
N LEU A 3 2.09 4.34 20.72
CA LEU A 3 0.72 4.88 20.61
C LEU A 3 0.68 6.41 20.78
N SER A 4 1.51 6.96 21.67
CA SER A 4 1.63 8.41 21.84
C SER A 4 2.20 9.13 20.61
N ARG A 5 3.04 8.47 19.80
CA ARG A 5 3.62 9.04 18.58
C ARG A 5 2.65 9.02 17.40
N VAL A 6 1.80 8.01 17.30
CA VAL A 6 0.85 7.87 16.17
C VAL A 6 -0.45 8.64 16.37
N LYS A 7 -0.81 9.00 17.62
CA LYS A 7 -2.05 9.74 17.95
C LYS A 7 -2.23 11.08 17.22
N LEU A 8 -1.15 11.70 16.74
CA LEU A 8 -1.19 13.01 16.06
C LEU A 8 -1.11 12.89 14.53
N ILE A 9 -0.99 11.68 13.99
CA ILE A 9 -0.89 11.47 12.54
C ILE A 9 -2.24 11.79 11.91
N ARG A 10 -2.23 12.72 10.95
CA ARG A 10 -3.40 13.11 10.15
C ARG A 10 -3.26 12.74 8.67
N LEU A 11 -2.10 12.23 8.29
CA LEU A 11 -1.76 11.83 6.93
C LEU A 11 -0.85 10.61 6.99
N VAL A 12 -1.17 9.61 6.18
CA VAL A 12 -0.28 8.48 5.90
C VAL A 12 -0.06 8.44 4.40
N ALA A 13 1.20 8.34 3.99
CA ALA A 13 1.60 8.18 2.60
C ALA A 13 2.42 6.89 2.49
N PHE A 14 2.12 6.09 1.46
CA PHE A 14 2.79 4.84 1.20
C PHE A 14 3.53 4.95 -0.13
N ASP A 15 4.74 4.43 -0.17
CA ASP A 15 5.35 4.04 -1.44
C ASP A 15 4.56 2.87 -2.05
N VAL A 16 4.75 2.60 -3.32
CA VAL A 16 4.03 1.54 -4.04
C VAL A 16 4.88 0.27 -4.09
N ASP A 17 6.02 0.33 -4.75
CA ASP A 17 6.78 -0.86 -5.09
C ASP A 17 7.62 -1.36 -3.90
N GLY A 18 7.29 -2.56 -3.42
CA GLY A 18 7.90 -3.14 -2.22
C GLY A 18 7.27 -2.68 -0.90
N VAL A 19 6.23 -1.82 -0.95
CA VAL A 19 5.42 -1.44 0.22
C VAL A 19 3.98 -1.90 0.04
N MET A 20 3.28 -1.39 -0.98
CA MET A 20 1.89 -1.78 -1.28
C MET A 20 1.82 -2.98 -2.24
N THR A 21 2.94 -3.28 -2.90
CA THR A 21 3.12 -4.45 -3.77
C THR A 21 4.29 -5.29 -3.26
N ASP A 22 4.44 -6.50 -3.80
CA ASP A 22 5.61 -7.35 -3.57
C ASP A 22 6.89 -6.85 -4.30
N GLY A 23 6.84 -5.67 -4.93
CA GLY A 23 7.93 -5.09 -5.72
C GLY A 23 8.06 -5.72 -7.12
N GLY A 24 7.19 -6.67 -7.47
CA GLY A 24 7.15 -7.27 -8.80
C GLY A 24 6.48 -6.36 -9.83
N LEU A 25 6.95 -6.45 -11.07
CA LEU A 25 6.28 -5.91 -12.25
C LEU A 25 5.91 -7.09 -13.16
N TYR A 26 4.62 -7.26 -13.41
CA TYR A 26 4.12 -8.29 -14.31
C TYR A 26 3.82 -7.65 -15.66
N LEU A 27 4.37 -8.22 -16.73
CA LEU A 27 4.18 -7.73 -18.10
C LEU A 27 3.42 -8.77 -18.90
N SER A 28 2.37 -8.37 -19.64
CA SER A 28 1.71 -9.24 -20.61
C SER A 28 2.38 -9.17 -21.98
N ASP A 29 2.09 -10.15 -22.82
CA ASP A 29 2.59 -10.20 -24.21
C ASP A 29 2.06 -9.04 -25.08
N SER A 30 0.96 -8.40 -24.67
CA SER A 30 0.40 -7.18 -25.28
C SER A 30 1.06 -5.88 -24.78
N GLY A 31 2.01 -5.97 -23.84
CA GLY A 31 2.71 -4.82 -23.26
C GLY A 31 1.95 -4.13 -22.12
N GLU A 32 0.94 -4.76 -21.54
CA GLU A 32 0.26 -4.23 -20.35
C GLU A 32 1.07 -4.53 -19.09
N GLU A 33 1.07 -3.57 -18.16
CA GLU A 33 1.73 -3.71 -16.87
C GLU A 33 0.71 -3.97 -15.77
N PHE A 34 0.99 -4.99 -14.95
CA PHE A 34 0.18 -5.34 -13.78
C PHE A 34 1.04 -5.29 -12.52
N LYS A 35 0.40 -4.90 -11.42
CA LYS A 35 0.96 -4.93 -10.07
C LYS A 35 -0.02 -5.62 -9.14
N ARG A 36 0.50 -6.44 -8.23
CA ARG A 36 -0.31 -7.18 -7.26
C ARG A 36 -0.36 -6.42 -5.94
N PHE A 37 -1.58 -6.12 -5.49
CA PHE A 37 -1.87 -5.49 -4.20
C PHE A 37 -2.55 -6.48 -3.25
N ASN A 38 -2.51 -6.20 -1.95
CA ASN A 38 -3.20 -6.98 -0.94
C ASN A 38 -4.56 -6.36 -0.56
N SER A 39 -5.63 -7.16 -0.62
CA SER A 39 -6.98 -6.69 -0.27
C SER A 39 -7.13 -6.31 1.21
N LEU A 40 -6.36 -6.92 2.11
CA LEU A 40 -6.35 -6.56 3.54
C LEU A 40 -5.75 -5.16 3.77
N ASP A 41 -4.73 -4.79 3.00
CA ASP A 41 -4.14 -3.44 3.09
C ASP A 41 -5.15 -2.38 2.63
N GLY A 42 -5.89 -2.65 1.55
CA GLY A 42 -7.01 -1.81 1.11
C GLY A 42 -8.10 -1.65 2.17
N HIS A 43 -8.41 -2.72 2.91
CA HIS A 43 -9.34 -2.65 4.03
C HIS A 43 -8.78 -1.79 5.17
N GLY A 44 -7.50 -1.96 5.52
CA GLY A 44 -6.82 -1.16 6.53
C GLY A 44 -6.81 0.33 6.20
N ILE A 45 -6.53 0.70 4.94
CA ILE A 45 -6.58 2.09 4.47
C ILE A 45 -7.99 2.65 4.60
N LYS A 46 -9.03 1.88 4.27
CA LYS A 46 -10.43 2.31 4.44
C LYS A 46 -10.79 2.57 5.90
N MET A 47 -10.13 1.91 6.84
CA MET A 47 -10.34 2.12 8.28
C MET A 47 -9.64 3.38 8.82
N LEU A 48 -8.64 3.93 8.09
CA LEU A 48 -8.05 5.23 8.41
C LEU A 48 -9.11 6.31 8.14
N ARG A 49 -9.68 6.88 9.21
CA ARG A 49 -10.68 7.96 9.18
C ARG A 49 -10.11 9.23 9.80
#